data_AF-A0A967CAB1-F1
#
_entry.id   AF-A0A967CAB1-F1
#
_cell.length_a   1.000
_cell.length_b   1.000
_cell.length_c   1.000
_cell.angle_alpha   90.00
_cell.angle_beta   90.00
_cell.angle_gamma   90.00
#
_symmetry.space_group_name_H-M   'P 1'
#
loop_
_entity.id
_entity.type
_entity.pdbx_description
1 polymer ?
#
loop_
_entity_poly.entity_id
_entity_poly.type
_entity_poly.pdbx_seq_one_letter_code
_entity_poly.pdbx_strand_id
1 'polypeptide(L)' 'MDETKRATVYFDADVHRALRLRAAACNRSISDMVNEAVRMTLAEDADDLRDADQRETEQSTSFEEFVTILRDSGRI' A
#
# COMPACT_ATOMS: atom_id res chain seq x y z
N MET A 1 -21.85 15.02 -8.37
CA MET A 1 -22.30 13.61 -8.45
C MET A 1 -21.07 12.83 -8.85
N ASP A 2 -20.57 11.94 -7.99
CA ASP A 2 -19.44 11.10 -8.36
C ASP A 2 -19.83 10.26 -9.57
N GLU A 3 -19.17 10.53 -10.68
CA GLU A 3 -19.42 9.83 -11.93
C GLU A 3 -18.76 8.45 -11.83
N THR A 4 -19.58 7.40 -11.71
CA THR A 4 -19.07 6.02 -11.71
C THR A 4 -18.83 5.55 -13.15
N LYS A 5 -17.68 4.96 -13.41
CA LYS A 5 -17.33 4.36 -14.70
C LYS A 5 -17.28 2.84 -14.56
N ARG A 6 -17.94 2.13 -15.48
CA ARG A 6 -17.97 0.65 -15.49
C ARG A 6 -16.67 0.11 -16.08
N ALA A 7 -16.03 -0.81 -15.36
CA ALA A 7 -14.92 -1.62 -15.84
C ALA A 7 -15.25 -3.12 -15.72
N THR A 8 -14.65 -3.94 -16.59
CA THR A 8 -14.75 -5.40 -16.54
C THR A 8 -13.38 -5.94 -16.17
N VAL A 9 -13.31 -6.78 -15.13
CA VAL A 9 -12.08 -7.41 -14.65
C VAL A 9 -12.27 -8.92 -14.56
N TYR A 10 -11.21 -9.66 -14.87
CA TYR A 10 -11.19 -11.11 -14.67
C TYR A 10 -10.55 -11.43 -13.32
N PHE A 11 -11.13 -12.38 -12.61
CA PHE A 11 -10.59 -12.93 -11.36
C PHE A 11 -10.30 -14.41 -11.56
N ASP A 12 -9.27 -14.91 -10.89
CA ASP A 12 -9.10 -16.36 -10.73
C ASP A 12 -10.33 -16.95 -10.05
N ALA A 13 -10.72 -18.17 -10.46
CA ALA A 13 -11.99 -18.78 -10.03
C ALA A 13 -12.09 -18.90 -8.49
N ASP A 14 -11.01 -19.30 -7.83
CA ASP A 14 -10.96 -19.45 -6.38
C ASP A 14 -11.00 -18.10 -5.66
N VAL A 15 -10.33 -17.08 -6.21
CA VAL A 15 -10.34 -15.70 -5.68
C VAL A 15 -11.75 -15.12 -5.79
N HIS A 16 -12.40 -15.26 -6.94
CA HIS A 16 -13.78 -14.81 -7.13
C HIS A 16 -14.74 -15.51 -6.16
N ARG A 17 -14.56 -16.82 -5.93
CA ARG A 17 -15.37 -17.57 -4.96
C ARG A 17 -15.18 -17.05 -3.55
N ALA A 18 -13.94 -16.82 -3.11
CA ALA A 18 -13.64 -16.26 -1.80
C ALA A 18 -14.24 -14.85 -1.65
N LEU A 19 -14.08 -14.00 -2.66
CA LEU A 19 -14.62 -12.65 -2.67
C LEU A 19 -16.16 -12.64 -2.59
N ARG A 20 -16.83 -13.53 -3.32
CA ARG A 20 -18.28 -13.70 -3.27
C ARG A 20 -18.77 -14.14 -1.90
N LEU A 21 -18.08 -15.08 -1.26
CA LEU A 21 -18.41 -15.52 0.11
C LEU A 21 -18.23 -14.38 1.11
N ARG A 22 -17.15 -13.62 1.01
CA ARG A 22 -16.88 -12.47 1.88
C ARG A 22 -17.92 -11.36 1.69
N ALA A 23 -18.28 -11.05 0.45
CA ALA A 23 -19.33 -10.09 0.12
C ALA A 23 -20.67 -10.46 0.78
N ALA A 24 -21.07 -11.73 0.68
CA ALA A 24 -22.26 -12.25 1.34
C ALA A 24 -22.18 -12.16 2.87
N ALA A 25 -21.05 -12.57 3.47
CA ALA A 25 -20.85 -12.55 4.91
C ALA A 25 -20.85 -11.12 5.50
N CYS A 26 -20.35 -10.14 4.74
CA CYS A 26 -20.28 -8.73 5.17
C CYS A 26 -21.51 -7.91 4.75
N ASN A 27 -22.48 -8.49 4.05
CA ASN A 27 -23.63 -7.77 3.47
C ASN A 27 -23.21 -6.57 2.61
N ARG A 28 -22.20 -6.77 1.75
CA ARG A 28 -21.65 -5.75 0.84
C ARG A 28 -21.58 -6.28 -0.59
N SER A 29 -21.58 -5.40 -1.58
CA SER A 29 -21.40 -5.83 -2.97
C SER A 29 -19.92 -6.12 -3.29
N ILE A 30 -19.68 -6.99 -4.27
CA ILE A 30 -18.32 -7.24 -4.78
C ILE A 30 -17.69 -5.93 -5.28
N SER A 31 -18.46 -5.12 -6.02
CA SER A 31 -17.99 -3.83 -6.54
C SER A 31 -17.56 -2.86 -5.44
N ASP A 32 -18.29 -2.79 -4.32
CA ASP A 32 -17.93 -1.92 -3.20
C ASP A 32 -16.62 -2.36 -2.56
N MET A 33 -16.43 -3.68 -2.40
CA MET A 33 -15.22 -4.24 -1.81
C MET A 33 -14.01 -4.06 -2.70
N VAL A 34 -14.16 -4.27 -4.01
CA VAL A 34 -13.10 -4.04 -5.00
C VAL A 34 -12.73 -2.56 -5.06
N ASN A 35 -13.72 -1.66 -5.11
CA ASN A 35 -13.46 -0.22 -5.11
C ASN A 35 -12.76 0.26 -3.84
N GLU A 36 -13.13 -0.27 -2.68
CA GLU A 36 -12.44 0.04 -1.43
C GLU A 36 -10.99 -0.47 -1.46
N ALA A 37 -10.76 -1.72 -1.84
CA ALA A 37 -9.41 -2.28 -1.93
C ALA A 37 -8.51 -1.45 -2.86
N VAL A 38 -9.00 -1.09 -4.05
CA VAL A 38 -8.26 -0.26 -5.00
C VAL A 38 -7.96 1.12 -4.43
N ARG A 39 -8.93 1.77 -3.74
CA ARG A 39 -8.69 3.06 -3.09
C ARG A 39 -7.64 2.97 -1.99
N MET A 40 -7.66 1.90 -1.18
CA MET A 40 -6.67 1.70 -0.12
C MET A 40 -5.27 1.53 -0.70
N THR A 41 -5.10 0.71 -1.75
CA THR A 41 -3.81 0.56 -2.44
C THR A 41 -3.31 1.88 -3.02
N LEU A 42 -4.17 2.65 -3.69
CA LEU A 42 -3.79 3.95 -4.24
C LEU A 42 -3.42 4.99 -3.16
N ALA A 43 -4.06 4.91 -1.98
CA ALA A 43 -3.74 5.79 -0.86
C ALA A 43 -2.38 5.42 -0.24
N GLU A 44 -2.09 4.12 -0.10
CA GLU A 44 -0.79 3.61 0.34
C GLU A 44 0.32 4.06 -0.62
N ASP A 45 0.13 3.88 -1.92
CA ASP A 45 1.09 4.34 -2.94
C ASP A 45 1.34 5.87 -2.84
N ALA A 46 0.29 6.66 -2.57
CA ALA A 46 0.43 8.10 -2.41
C ALA A 46 1.22 8.48 -1.14
N ASP A 47 1.05 7.72 -0.05
CA ASP A 47 1.83 7.90 1.18
C ASP A 47 3.29 7.50 0.97
N ASP A 48 3.57 6.42 0.25
CA ASP A 48 4.93 6.01 -0.09
C ASP A 48 5.67 7.07 -0.93
N LEU A 49 4.99 7.65 -1.93
CA LEU A 49 5.54 8.74 -2.72
C LEU A 49 5.83 9.97 -1.87
N ARG A 50 4.90 10.35 -0.97
CA ARG A 50 5.08 11.48 -0.06
C ARG A 50 6.26 11.25 0.88
N ASP A 51 6.41 10.05 1.41
CA ASP A 51 7.53 9.71 2.29
C ASP A 51 8.86 9.69 1.53
N ALA A 52 8.88 9.22 0.28
CA ALA A 52 10.05 9.31 -0.59
C ALA A 52 10.46 10.77 -0.85
N ASP A 53 9.51 11.64 -1.20
CA ASP A 53 9.75 13.07 -1.42
C ASP A 53 10.28 13.76 -0.15
N GLN A 54 9.72 13.42 1.02
CA GLN A 54 10.18 13.99 2.29
C GLN A 54 11.62 13.57 2.64
N ARG A 55 12.01 12.35 2.26
CA ARG A 55 13.36 11.80 2.47
C ARG A 55 14.37 12.23 1.42
N GLU A 56 13.95 12.88 0.33
CA GLU A 56 14.87 13.39 -0.71
C GLU A 56 15.96 14.30 -0.11
N THR A 57 15.62 15.04 0.94
CA THR A 57 16.54 15.95 1.65
C THR A 57 17.42 15.28 2.69
N GLU A 58 17.21 14.00 3.00
CA GLU A 58 18.03 13.27 3.95
C GLU A 58 19.43 13.01 3.37
N GLN A 59 20.46 13.36 4.13
CA GLN A 59 21.83 13.03 3.73
C GLN A 59 22.04 11.53 3.85
N SER A 60 22.47 10.90 2.76
CA SER A 60 22.96 9.53 2.82
C SER A 60 24.33 9.50 3.49
N THR A 61 24.58 8.47 4.30
CA THR A 61 25.89 8.18 4.88
C THR A 61 26.33 6.79 4.46
N SER A 62 27.64 6.60 4.32
CA SER A 62 28.19 5.27 4.03
C SER A 62 28.05 4.34 5.24
N PHE A 63 28.10 3.04 4.97
CA PHE A 63 28.08 2.04 6.03
C PHE A 63 29.29 2.19 6.96
N GLU A 64 30.47 2.44 6.40
CA GLU A 64 31.73 2.61 7.12
C GLU A 64 31.70 3.82 8.07
N GLU A 65 31.15 4.96 7.61
CA GLU A 65 30.93 6.14 8.47
C GLU A 65 29.96 5.82 9.59
N PHE A 66 28.83 5.17 9.29
CA PHE A 66 27.83 4.84 10.30
C PHE A 66 28.36 3.88 11.37
N VAL A 67 29.13 2.85 10.99
CA VAL A 67 29.77 1.92 11.93
C VAL A 67 30.79 2.64 12.81
N THR A 68 31.55 3.58 12.25
CA THR A 68 32.49 4.41 13.00
C THR A 68 31.75 5.25 14.05
N ILE A 69 30.66 5.92 13.66
CA ILE A 69 29.81 6.71 14.56
C ILE A 69 29.24 5.83 15.70
N LEU A 70 28.82 4.60 15.40
CA LEU A 70 28.29 3.68 16.42
C LEU A 70 29.34 3.25 17.44
N ARG A 71 30.55 2.91 16.98
CA ARG A 71 31.68 2.56 17.87
C ARG A 71 32.05 3.75 18.75
N ASP A 72 32.17 4.92 18.15
CA ASP A 72 32.61 6.13 18.86
C ASP A 72 31.55 6.62 19.86
N SER A 73 30.27 6.32 19.61
CA SER A 73 29.15 6.57 20.55
C SER A 73 28.95 5.46 21.60
N GLY A 74 29.75 4.38 21.58
CA GLY A 74 29.68 3.28 22.55
C GLY A 74 28.42 2.41 22.44
N ARG A 75 27.74 2.47 21.31
CA ARG A 75 26.54 1.66 21.03
C ARG A 75 26.88 0.27 20.47
N ILE A 76 28.12 0.11 20.01
CA ILE A 76 28.79 -1.15 19.68
C ILE A 76 30.24 -1.11 20.16
#